data_AF-A0A089MTR3-F1
#
_entry.id   AF-A0A089MTR3-F1
#
_cell.length_a   1.000
_cell.length_b   1.000
_cell.length_c   1.000
_cell.angle_alpha   90.00
_cell.angle_beta   90.00
_cell.angle_gamma   90.00
#
_symmetry.space_group_name_H-M   'P 1'
#
loop_
_entity.id
_entity.type
_entity.pdbx_description
1 polymer ?
#
loop_
_entity_poly.entity_id
_entity_poly.type
_entity_poly.pdbx_seq_one_letter_code
_entity_poly.pdbx_strand_id
1 'polypeptide(L)'
;MLFTVMQLIGGIILSVGWIPQILQIIKTRSVTDLSLKSYLLMLLGIALMEAYAVNLAAHGVGLAFLITNSLSMAVVTTVVLLIIRYRASSK
;
A
#
# COMPACT_ATOMS: atom_id res chain seq x y z
N MET A 1 7.72 -3.54 23.56
CA MET A 1 6.26 -3.69 23.40
C MET A 1 5.59 -2.41 22.89
N LEU A 2 5.77 -1.25 23.54
CA LEU A 2 5.14 0.01 23.09
C LEU A 2 5.35 0.34 21.61
N PHE A 3 6.60 0.37 21.13
CA PHE A 3 6.89 0.66 19.71
C PHE A 3 6.30 -0.37 18.73
N THR A 4 6.22 -1.64 19.12
CA THR A 4 5.55 -2.69 18.33
C THR A 4 4.07 -2.40 18.17
N VAL A 5 3.40 -1.98 19.26
CA VAL A 5 1.98 -1.61 19.22
C VAL A 5 1.78 -0.36 18.37
N MET A 6 2.65 0.66 18.51
CA MET A 6 2.63 1.85 17.65
C MET A 6 2.79 1.49 16.17
N GLN A 7 3.72 0.57 15.84
CA GLN A 7 3.93 0.10 14.48
C GLN A 7 2.65 -0.54 13.91
N LEU A 8 2.04 -1.47 14.65
CA LEU A 8 0.83 -2.17 14.22
C LEU A 8 -0.34 -1.21 14.04
N ILE A 9 -0.60 -0.34 15.02
CA ILE A 9 -1.68 0.64 14.96
C ILE A 9 -1.45 1.62 13.79
N GLY A 10 -0.24 2.15 13.66
CA GLY A 10 0.11 3.06 12.56
C GLY A 10 -0.10 2.41 11.19
N GLY A 11 0.37 1.18 11.00
CA GLY A 11 0.17 0.43 9.76
C GLY A 11 -1.29 0.14 9.44
N ILE A 12 -2.11 -0.19 10.46
CA ILE A 12 -3.56 -0.38 10.28
C ILE A 12 -4.23 0.94 9.88
N ILE A 13 -3.93 2.05 10.55
CA ILE A 13 -4.49 3.37 10.23
C ILE A 13 -4.15 3.75 8.79
N LEU A 14 -2.89 3.60 8.38
CA LEU A 14 -2.47 3.88 7.01
C LEU A 14 -3.23 3.03 6.00
N SER A 15 -3.44 1.74 6.29
CA SER A 15 -4.10 0.81 5.37
C SER A 15 -5.60 1.05 5.27
N VAL A 16 -6.27 1.28 6.40
CA VAL A 16 -7.70 1.62 6.46
C VAL A 16 -7.96 2.99 5.83
N GLY A 17 -7.02 3.94 5.97
CA GLY A 17 -7.09 5.26 5.36
C GLY A 17 -7.22 5.24 3.82
N TRP A 18 -6.82 4.16 3.16
CA TRP A 18 -6.99 3.98 1.71
C TRP A 18 -8.38 3.50 1.30
N ILE A 19 -9.19 2.94 2.21
CA ILE A 19 -10.51 2.38 1.89
C ILE A 19 -11.40 3.41 1.18
N PRO A 20 -11.56 4.67 1.66
CA PRO A 20 -12.38 5.66 0.98
C PRO A 20 -11.91 5.93 -0.45
N GLN A 21 -10.60 6.01 -0.68
CA GLN A 21 -10.02 6.25 -2.00
C GLN A 21 -10.26 5.08 -2.96
N ILE A 22 -10.10 3.84 -2.48
CA ILE A 22 -10.37 2.63 -3.27
C ILE A 22 -11.85 2.56 -3.65
N LEU A 23 -12.75 2.79 -2.68
CA LEU A 23 -14.19 2.81 -2.92
C LEU A 23 -14.60 3.92 -3.89
N GLN A 24 -13.98 5.10 -3.79
CA GLN A 24 -14.21 6.20 -4.73
C GLN A 24 -13.81 5.80 -6.15
N ILE A 25 -12.62 5.23 -6.36
CA ILE A 25 -12.16 4.78 -7.69
C ILE A 25 -13.13 3.74 -8.28
N ILE A 26 -13.56 2.76 -7.48
CA ILE A 26 -14.49 1.71 -7.94
C ILE A 26 -15.86 2.31 -8.29
N LYS A 27 -16.37 3.23 -7.46
CA LYS A 27 -17.70 3.84 -7.62
C LYS A 27 -17.75 4.80 -8.81
N THR A 28 -16.76 5.69 -8.95
CA THR A 28 -16.74 6.72 -10.00
C THR A 28 -16.15 6.21 -11.31
N ARG A 29 -15.32 5.15 -11.25
CA ARG A 29 -14.50 4.66 -12.36
C ARG A 29 -13.63 5.75 -12.99
N SER A 30 -13.40 6.86 -12.29
CA SER A 30 -12.58 7.97 -12.76
C SER A 30 -11.24 7.98 -12.04
N VAL A 31 -10.17 8.05 -12.84
CA VAL A 31 -8.76 8.08 -12.39
C VAL A 31 -7.95 9.14 -13.16
N THR A 32 -8.65 10.13 -13.73
CA THR A 32 -8.07 11.21 -14.55
C THR A 32 -7.08 12.05 -13.75
N ASP A 33 -7.42 12.32 -12.48
CA ASP A 33 -6.64 13.19 -11.61
C ASP A 33 -5.53 12.44 -10.84
N LEU A 34 -5.46 11.12 -10.99
CA LEU A 34 -4.49 10.28 -10.30
C LEU A 34 -3.23 10.09 -11.15
N SER A 35 -2.06 10.41 -10.59
CA SER A 35 -0.76 10.20 -11.24
C SER A 35 -0.29 8.74 -11.08
N LEU A 36 -0.46 7.92 -12.12
CA LEU A 36 0.04 6.53 -12.11
C LEU A 36 1.54 6.45 -11.77
N LYS A 37 2.35 7.42 -12.24
CA LYS A 37 3.79 7.47 -11.94
C LYS A 37 4.06 7.57 -10.44
N SER A 38 3.29 8.39 -9.72
CA SER A 38 3.45 8.57 -8.28
C SER A 38 3.16 7.27 -7.54
N TYR A 39 2.06 6.58 -7.89
CA TYR A 39 1.70 5.30 -7.29
C TYR A 39 2.69 4.16 -7.61
N LEU A 40 3.29 4.16 -8.81
CA LEU A 40 4.36 3.21 -9.17
C LEU A 40 5.64 3.47 -8.36
N LEU A 41 6.02 4.73 -8.14
CA LEU A 41 7.17 5.06 -7.29
C LEU A 41 6.92 4.67 -5.83
N MET A 42 5.70 4.89 -5.32
CA MET A 42 5.30 4.41 -3.99
C MET A 42 5.39 2.88 -3.91
N LEU A 43 4.86 2.17 -4.91
CA LEU A 43 4.92 0.71 -4.96
C LEU A 43 6.37 0.21 -4.95
N LEU A 44 7.26 0.84 -5.72
CA LEU A 44 8.68 0.51 -5.73
C LEU A 44 9.32 0.73 -4.34
N GLY A 45 9.07 1.88 -3.71
CA GLY A 45 9.59 2.17 -2.37
C GLY A 45 9.10 1.18 -1.31
N ILE A 46 7.81 0.82 -1.34
CA ILE A 46 7.22 -0.17 -0.43
C ILE A 46 7.79 -1.56 -0.70
N ALA A 47 8.02 -1.95 -1.96
CA ALA A 47 8.62 -3.24 -2.30
C ALA A 47 10.07 -3.36 -1.80
N LEU A 48 10.85 -2.27 -1.88
CA LEU A 48 12.20 -2.23 -1.29
C LEU A 48 12.14 -2.36 0.24
N MET A 49 11.20 -1.68 0.89
CA MET A 49 10.97 -1.83 2.33
C MET A 49 10.48 -3.23 2.70
N GLU A 50 9.70 -3.89 1.84
CA GLU A 50 9.23 -5.27 2.05
C GLU A 50 10.41 -6.24 2.05
N ALA A 51 11.30 -6.12 1.07
CA ALA A 51 12.52 -6.92 1.01
C ALA A 51 13.37 -6.75 2.28
N TYR A 52 13.50 -5.53 2.78
CA TYR A 52 14.17 -5.24 4.05
C TYR A 52 13.42 -5.85 5.25
N ALA A 53 12.09 -5.74 5.30
CA ALA A 53 11.26 -6.29 6.36
C ALA A 53 11.34 -7.83 6.44
N VAL A 54 11.36 -8.50 5.28
CA VAL A 54 11.57 -9.95 5.17
C VAL A 54 12.94 -10.33 5.72
N ASN A 55 13.99 -9.58 5.36
CA ASN A 55 15.32 -9.81 5.91
C ASN A 55 15.33 -9.65 7.45
N LEU A 56 14.70 -8.62 8.00
CA LEU A 56 14.58 -8.46 9.46
C LEU A 56 13.86 -9.67 10.10
N ALA A 57 12.73 -10.08 9.52
CA ALA A 57 11.94 -11.20 10.03
C ALA A 57 12.70 -12.53 10.02
N ALA A 58 13.50 -12.77 8.98
CA ALA A 58 14.37 -13.94 8.88
C ALA A 58 15.43 -14.00 10.00
N HIS A 59 15.83 -12.84 10.53
CA HIS A 59 16.74 -12.72 11.68
C HIS A 59 16.00 -12.64 13.02
N GLY A 60 14.69 -12.97 13.05
CA GLY A 60 13.88 -13.05 14.26
C GLY A 60 13.39 -11.70 14.80
N VAL A 61 13.49 -10.62 14.03
CA VAL A 61 13.07 -9.26 14.45
C VAL A 61 12.13 -8.61 13.43
N GLY A 62 11.44 -7.53 13.79
CA GLY A 62 10.71 -6.73 12.80
C GLY A 62 9.42 -7.35 12.21
N LEU A 63 8.88 -8.44 12.78
CA LEU A 63 7.61 -9.04 12.31
C LEU A 63 6.46 -8.03 12.20
N ALA A 64 6.33 -7.11 13.16
CA ALA A 64 5.30 -6.06 13.09
C ALA A 64 5.51 -5.12 11.90
N PHE A 65 6.76 -4.77 11.58
CA PHE A 65 7.07 -3.96 10.40
C PHE A 65 6.71 -4.72 9.13
N LEU A 66 7.11 -6.00 9.02
CA LEU A 66 6.74 -6.87 7.90
C LEU A 66 5.22 -6.92 7.70
N ILE A 67 4.45 -7.26 8.73
CA ILE A 67 2.97 -7.32 8.63
C ILE A 67 2.39 -6.02 8.05
N THR A 68 2.82 -4.88 8.58
CA THR A 68 2.28 -3.58 8.16
C THR A 68 2.76 -3.14 6.78
N ASN A 69 3.98 -3.50 6.39
CA ASN A 69 4.52 -3.20 5.07
C ASN A 69 3.87 -4.09 4.01
N SER A 70 3.64 -5.37 4.29
CA SER A 70 2.89 -6.28 3.42
C SER A 70 1.46 -5.77 3.18
N LEU A 71 0.81 -5.26 4.22
CA LEU A 71 -0.53 -4.66 4.10
C LEU A 71 -0.50 -3.40 3.23
N SER A 72 0.48 -2.53 3.44
CA SER A 72 0.69 -1.33 2.60
C SER A 72 0.95 -1.72 1.14
N MET A 73 1.73 -2.77 0.90
CA MET A 73 2.03 -3.27 -0.44
C MET A 73 0.77 -3.79 -1.14
N ALA A 74 -0.07 -4.56 -0.44
CA ALA A 74 -1.34 -5.04 -0.98
C ALA A 74 -2.28 -3.89 -1.35
N VAL A 75 -2.38 -2.88 -0.49
CA VAL A 75 -3.22 -1.70 -0.71
C VAL A 75 -2.74 -0.88 -1.90
N VAL A 76 -1.46 -0.50 -1.96
CA VAL A 76 -0.92 0.31 -3.07
C VAL A 76 -0.96 -0.47 -4.38
N THR A 77 -0.71 -1.78 -4.36
CA THR A 77 -0.89 -2.64 -5.54
C THR A 77 -2.34 -2.60 -6.03
N THR A 78 -3.31 -2.70 -5.12
CA THR A 78 -4.74 -2.59 -5.46
C THR A 78 -5.04 -1.26 -6.14
N VAL A 79 -4.55 -0.14 -5.60
CA VAL A 79 -4.75 1.19 -6.18
C VAL A 79 -4.12 1.28 -7.58
N VAL A 80 -2.88 0.81 -7.76
CA VAL A 80 -2.21 0.78 -9.06
C VAL A 80 -3.02 -0.02 -10.08
N LEU A 81 -3.48 -1.22 -9.73
CA LEU A 81 -4.30 -2.06 -10.60
C LEU A 81 -5.60 -1.39 -11.00
N LEU A 82 -6.28 -0.71 -10.07
CA LEU A 82 -7.50 0.04 -10.36
C LEU A 82 -7.23 1.24 -11.29
N ILE A 83 -6.13 1.99 -11.08
CA ILE A 83 -5.73 3.09 -11.97
C ILE A 83 -5.48 2.57 -13.38
N ILE A 84 -4.73 1.48 -13.53
CA ILE A 84 -4.45 0.88 -14.85
C ILE A 84 -5.76 0.43 -15.51
N ARG A 85 -6.62 -0.29 -14.78
CA ARG A 85 -7.90 -0.81 -15.28
C ARG A 85 -8.81 0.29 -15.81
N TYR A 86 -9.09 1.33 -15.01
CA TYR A 86 -10.05 2.36 -15.38
C TYR A 86 -9.47 3.42 -16.33
N ARG A 87 -8.15 3.58 -16.38
CA ARG A 87 -7.50 4.41 -17.41
C ARG A 87 -7.64 3.82 -18.81
N ALA A 88 -7.56 2.49 -18.93
CA ALA A 88 -7.76 1.80 -20.21
C ALA A 88 -9.21 1.92 -20.72
N SER A 89 -10.20 2.03 -19.83
CA SER A 89 -11.62 2.21 -20.21
C SER A 89 -12.00 3.66 -20.56
N SER A 90 -11.12 4.63 -20.33
CA SER A 90 -11.37 6.07 -20.58
C SER A 90 -10.76 6.56 -21.90
N LYS A 91 -10.04 5.70 -22.62
CA LYS A 91 -9.56 5.95 -23.99
C LYS A 91 -10.48 5.27 -24.99
#